data_AF-A0A9W7D1X5-F1
#
_entry.id   AF-A0A9W7D1X5-F1
#
_cell.length_a   1.000
_cell.length_b   1.000
_cell.length_c   1.000
_cell.angle_alpha   90.00
_cell.angle_beta   90.00
_cell.angle_gamma   90.00
#
_symmetry.space_group_name_H-M   'P 1'
#
loop_
_entity.id
_entity.type
_entity.pdbx_description
1 polymer ?
#
loop_
_entity_poly.entity_id
_entity_poly.type
_entity_poly.pdbx_seq_one_letter_code
_entity_poly.pdbx_strand_id
1 'polypeptide(L)'
;MKTKRHQLVPAEKPLVVKVYKYFVKEAVAGRNFGQDSRQRTADATDFGVSTIQRVVAAYNRDPDTNFDAFVKDSLIHWASSKKPGDGGIDDYHGNFDAVIFEKWFLRLCINLQAYGSCVIHMDGARYHKRQRNPAPTRRTLKADIQKWLLDRVIPQLLALVKKHKPKPVYVAQRIAANHGHYLLYTPPYHPELQPIELVWGLVKNRIARRPAKTPGDLSARLTTEFTRVNSKNWCKFYRRVLRFERKYLAALEECELLENEDEVADPEGVDE
;
A
#
# COMPACT_ATOMS: atom_id res chain seq x y z
N MET A 1 37.86 12.87 -0.58
CA MET A 1 36.63 12.04 -0.61
C MET A 1 35.60 12.70 -1.52
N LYS A 2 35.14 12.05 -2.59
CA LYS A 2 34.05 12.60 -3.42
C LYS A 2 32.74 12.40 -2.65
N THR A 3 32.10 13.49 -2.23
CA THR A 3 30.72 13.47 -1.72
C THR A 3 29.84 12.76 -2.75
N LYS A 4 29.16 11.69 -2.34
CA LYS A 4 28.18 11.01 -3.21
C LYS A 4 27.13 12.06 -3.61
N ARG A 5 26.98 12.29 -4.92
CA ARG A 5 25.93 13.17 -5.45
C ARG A 5 24.57 12.63 -5.02
N HIS A 6 23.78 13.44 -4.31
CA HIS A 6 22.40 13.12 -3.97
C HIS A 6 21.60 12.92 -5.26
N GLN A 7 20.92 11.77 -5.37
CA GLN A 7 20.07 11.45 -6.50
C GLN A 7 18.63 11.67 -6.07
N LEU A 8 17.91 12.56 -6.76
CA LEU A 8 16.54 12.86 -6.35
C LEU A 8 15.64 11.63 -6.43
N VAL A 9 14.98 11.34 -5.31
CA VAL A 9 13.88 10.37 -5.28
C VAL A 9 12.68 10.94 -6.03
N PRO A 10 11.80 10.09 -6.59
CA PRO A 10 10.63 10.56 -7.33
C PRO A 10 9.74 11.53 -6.55
N ALA A 11 9.65 11.44 -5.21
CA ALA A 11 8.90 12.38 -4.38
C ALA A 11 9.52 13.80 -4.30
N GLU A 12 10.83 13.94 -4.45
CA GLU A 12 11.52 15.24 -4.41
C GLU A 12 11.33 16.02 -5.71
N LYS A 13 11.10 15.34 -6.83
CA LYS A 13 10.97 15.98 -8.15
C LYS A 13 9.69 16.84 -8.28
N PRO A 14 8.49 16.42 -7.82
CA PRO A 14 7.34 17.30 -7.71
C PRO A 14 7.58 18.52 -6.82
N LEU A 15 8.31 18.35 -5.71
CA LEU A 15 8.64 19.45 -4.80
C LEU A 15 9.50 20.49 -5.52
N VAL A 16 10.55 20.05 -6.21
CA VAL A 16 11.38 20.92 -7.05
C VAL A 16 10.55 21.68 -8.08
N VAL A 17 9.62 21.01 -8.78
CA VAL A 17 8.75 21.67 -9.76
C VAL A 17 7.82 22.70 -9.10
N LYS A 18 7.27 22.41 -7.92
CA LYS A 18 6.41 23.37 -7.19
C LYS A 18 7.19 24.60 -6.75
N VAL A 19 8.38 24.42 -6.17
CA VAL A 19 9.26 25.52 -5.74
C VAL A 19 9.69 26.36 -6.94
N TYR A 20 10.08 25.71 -8.05
CA TYR A 20 10.39 26.41 -9.30
C TYR A 20 9.21 27.24 -9.81
N LYS A 21 8.00 26.69 -9.87
CA LYS A 21 6.80 27.42 -10.29
C LYS A 21 6.49 28.60 -9.37
N TYR A 22 6.72 28.46 -8.07
CA TYR A 22 6.59 29.57 -7.13
C TYR A 22 7.55 30.70 -7.49
N PHE A 23 8.85 30.42 -7.66
CA PHE A 23 9.81 31.46 -8.00
C PHE A 23 9.61 32.08 -9.39
N VAL A 24 9.07 31.31 -10.35
CA VAL A 24 8.65 31.86 -11.64
C VAL A 24 7.51 32.88 -11.45
N LYS A 25 6.51 32.58 -10.62
CA LYS A 25 5.42 33.53 -10.31
C LYS A 25 5.93 34.77 -9.58
N GLU A 26 6.84 34.60 -8.62
CA GLU A 26 7.46 35.71 -7.90
C GLU A 26 8.27 36.61 -8.85
N ALA A 27 8.98 36.02 -9.83
CA ALA A 27 9.72 36.79 -10.82
C ALA A 27 8.80 37.62 -11.72
N VAL A 28 7.66 37.04 -12.16
CA VAL A 28 6.63 37.79 -12.91
C VAL A 28 6.06 38.95 -12.08
N ALA A 29 5.96 38.78 -10.76
CA ALA A 29 5.50 39.82 -9.85
C ALA A 29 6.61 40.81 -9.42
N GLY A 30 7.78 40.79 -10.06
CA GLY A 30 8.91 41.68 -9.74
C GLY A 30 9.67 41.33 -8.45
N ARG A 31 9.34 40.22 -7.79
CA ARG A 31 9.97 39.74 -6.54
C ARG A 31 11.05 38.68 -6.83
N ASN A 32 11.87 38.90 -7.86
CA ASN A 32 13.00 38.02 -8.18
C ASN A 32 14.27 38.34 -7.40
N PHE A 33 14.37 39.54 -6.83
CA PHE A 33 15.55 40.01 -6.10
C PHE A 33 16.86 39.84 -6.92
N GLY A 34 16.78 40.02 -8.24
CA GLY A 34 17.93 39.90 -9.15
C GLY A 34 18.44 38.47 -9.39
N GLN A 35 17.75 37.43 -8.87
CA GLN A 35 18.16 36.03 -9.02
C GLN A 35 17.24 35.24 -9.97
N ASP A 36 17.84 34.32 -10.74
CA ASP A 36 17.10 33.41 -11.61
C ASP A 36 16.24 32.42 -10.81
N SER A 37 15.07 32.06 -11.36
CA SER A 37 14.13 31.14 -10.70
C SER A 37 14.75 29.77 -10.41
N ARG A 38 15.68 29.27 -11.24
CA ARG A 38 16.35 27.98 -11.00
C ARG A 38 17.39 28.09 -9.90
N GLN A 39 18.11 29.20 -9.81
CA GLN A 39 19.08 29.44 -8.71
C GLN A 39 18.35 29.50 -7.38
N ARG A 40 17.27 30.29 -7.30
CA ARG A 40 16.44 30.38 -6.08
C ARG A 40 15.85 29.02 -5.68
N THR A 41 15.46 28.21 -6.67
CA THR A 41 14.99 26.83 -6.42
C THR A 41 16.11 25.95 -5.87
N ALA A 42 17.33 26.06 -6.41
CA ALA A 42 18.49 25.33 -5.93
C ALA A 42 18.79 25.67 -4.47
N ASP A 43 18.85 26.97 -4.16
CA ASP A 43 19.13 27.48 -2.81
C ASP A 43 18.03 27.05 -1.82
N ALA A 44 16.76 27.08 -2.24
CA ALA A 44 15.62 26.71 -1.37
C ALA A 44 15.45 25.20 -1.16
N THR A 45 16.00 24.36 -2.04
CA THR A 45 15.87 22.89 -1.96
C THR A 45 17.17 22.19 -1.58
N ASP A 46 18.25 22.95 -1.43
CA ASP A 46 19.62 22.46 -1.21
C ASP A 46 20.09 21.45 -2.29
N PHE A 47 19.55 21.59 -3.51
CA PHE A 47 19.95 20.79 -4.66
C PHE A 47 20.75 21.61 -5.65
N GLY A 48 21.75 21.00 -6.30
CA GLY A 48 22.55 21.69 -7.31
C GLY A 48 21.73 22.21 -8.50
N VAL A 49 22.09 23.38 -9.02
CA VAL A 49 21.40 24.07 -10.13
C VAL A 49 21.24 23.18 -11.38
N SER A 50 22.26 22.39 -11.72
CA SER A 50 22.21 21.42 -12.84
C SER A 50 21.15 20.33 -12.64
N THR A 51 20.84 19.99 -11.40
CA THR A 51 19.79 19.05 -11.05
C THR A 51 18.41 19.69 -11.20
N ILE A 52 18.24 20.93 -10.75
CA ILE A 52 17.02 21.71 -10.99
C ILE A 52 16.74 21.83 -12.49
N GLN A 53 17.77 22.19 -13.28
CA GLN A 53 17.66 22.30 -14.74
C GLN A 53 17.15 21.00 -15.37
N ARG A 54 17.69 19.84 -14.98
CA ARG A 54 17.25 18.53 -15.51
C ARG A 54 15.80 18.21 -15.14
N VAL A 55 15.40 18.44 -13.89
CA VAL A 55 14.02 18.17 -13.42
C VAL A 55 13.02 19.09 -14.11
N VAL A 56 13.32 20.39 -14.20
CA VAL A 56 12.49 21.38 -14.89
C VAL A 56 12.42 21.09 -16.40
N ALA A 57 13.52 20.67 -17.04
CA ALA A 57 13.52 20.31 -18.45
C ALA A 57 12.71 19.02 -18.74
N ALA A 58 12.67 18.07 -17.80
CA ALA A 58 11.77 16.92 -17.89
C ALA A 58 10.31 17.36 -17.78
N TYR A 59 9.98 18.17 -16.77
CA TYR A 59 8.64 18.73 -16.57
C TYR A 59 8.17 19.61 -17.74
N ASN A 60 9.03 20.42 -18.36
CA ASN A 60 8.63 21.29 -19.47
C ASN A 60 8.36 20.50 -20.76
N ARG A 61 9.04 19.36 -20.97
CA ARG A 61 8.79 18.48 -22.12
C ARG A 61 7.46 17.75 -22.00
N ASP A 62 7.09 17.38 -20.78
CA ASP A 62 5.81 16.77 -20.47
C ASP A 62 5.28 17.41 -19.16
N PRO A 63 4.41 18.42 -19.23
CA PRO A 63 3.84 19.05 -18.04
C PRO A 63 3.02 18.10 -17.16
N ASP A 64 2.62 16.95 -17.72
CA ASP A 64 1.99 15.85 -17.00
C ASP A 64 3.04 14.82 -16.52
N THR A 65 4.35 15.11 -16.58
CA THR A 65 5.46 14.25 -16.11
C THR A 65 5.11 13.73 -14.73
N ASN A 66 4.70 12.47 -14.72
CA ASN A 66 4.11 11.86 -13.57
C ASN A 66 5.22 11.21 -12.76
N PHE A 67 5.58 11.84 -11.64
CA PHE A 67 6.39 11.16 -10.63
C PHE A 67 5.56 10.13 -9.83
N ASP A 68 4.23 10.10 -10.06
CA ASP A 68 3.25 9.18 -9.47
C ASP A 68 2.91 8.04 -10.47
N ALA A 69 3.93 7.32 -10.92
CA ALA A 69 3.76 6.11 -11.69
C ALA A 69 3.65 4.90 -10.75
N PHE A 70 3.07 3.80 -11.25
CA PHE A 70 3.27 2.50 -10.61
C PHE A 70 4.77 2.26 -10.45
N VAL A 71 5.16 1.72 -9.30
CA VAL A 71 6.54 1.33 -9.04
C VAL A 71 6.95 0.34 -10.12
N LYS A 72 8.14 0.55 -10.70
CA LYS A 72 8.62 -0.34 -11.77
C LYS A 72 8.58 -1.80 -11.30
N ASP A 73 8.08 -2.67 -12.16
CA ASP A 73 7.94 -4.11 -11.92
C ASP A 73 7.05 -4.49 -10.70
N SER A 74 6.20 -3.57 -10.22
CA SER A 74 5.29 -3.85 -9.10
C SER A 74 4.00 -4.57 -9.52
N LEU A 75 3.55 -4.37 -10.76
CA LEU A 75 2.36 -5.02 -11.30
C LEU A 75 2.75 -6.41 -11.83
N ILE A 76 2.27 -7.46 -11.17
CA ILE A 76 2.47 -8.85 -11.58
C ILE A 76 1.12 -9.49 -11.86
N HIS A 77 1.01 -10.15 -13.00
CA HIS A 77 -0.16 -10.95 -13.34
C HIS A 77 0.11 -12.42 -12.98
N TRP A 78 -0.85 -13.03 -12.30
CA TRP A 78 -0.79 -14.42 -11.89
C TRP A 78 -1.99 -15.16 -12.50
N ALA A 79 -1.72 -16.25 -13.22
CA ALA A 79 -2.79 -17.09 -13.75
C ALA A 79 -3.30 -18.02 -12.65
N SER A 80 -4.59 -17.93 -12.31
CA SER A 80 -5.22 -18.92 -11.44
C SER A 80 -5.27 -20.26 -12.17
N SER A 81 -4.57 -21.26 -11.65
CA SER A 81 -4.52 -22.61 -12.23
C SER A 81 -5.46 -23.59 -11.55
N LYS A 82 -6.23 -23.15 -10.52
CA LYS A 82 -7.26 -23.99 -9.90
C LYS A 82 -8.51 -23.97 -10.78
N LYS A 83 -9.02 -25.16 -11.12
CA LYS A 83 -10.38 -25.30 -11.66
C LYS A 83 -11.39 -25.01 -10.54
N PRO A 84 -12.54 -24.37 -10.83
CA PRO A 84 -13.63 -24.28 -9.87
C PRO A 84 -14.00 -25.69 -9.37
N GLY A 85 -14.22 -25.85 -8.07
CA GLY A 85 -14.75 -27.11 -7.53
C GLY A 85 -16.21 -27.32 -7.94
N ASP A 86 -16.63 -28.59 -8.04
CA ASP A 86 -18.05 -28.96 -8.18
C ASP A 86 -18.80 -28.46 -6.92
N GLY A 87 -19.47 -27.33 -7.04
CA GLY A 87 -20.12 -26.65 -5.91
C GLY A 87 -20.22 -25.13 -6.03
N GLY A 88 -19.60 -24.52 -7.05
CA GLY A 88 -19.87 -23.12 -7.42
C GLY A 88 -19.30 -22.03 -6.49
N ILE A 89 -18.65 -22.40 -5.39
CA ILE A 89 -17.86 -21.45 -4.59
C ILE A 89 -16.46 -21.39 -5.19
N ASP A 90 -16.31 -20.54 -6.21
CA ASP A 90 -15.01 -20.21 -6.80
C ASP A 90 -14.21 -19.36 -5.80
N ASP A 91 -13.25 -19.98 -5.11
CA ASP A 91 -12.22 -19.24 -4.39
C ASP A 91 -11.32 -18.54 -5.42
N TYR A 92 -11.71 -17.32 -5.79
CA TYR A 92 -10.95 -16.46 -6.71
C TYR A 92 -9.49 -16.27 -6.29
N HIS A 93 -9.13 -16.56 -5.02
CA HIS A 93 -7.75 -16.51 -4.55
C HIS A 93 -6.88 -17.70 -5.01
N GLY A 94 -7.45 -18.69 -5.72
CA GLY A 94 -6.67 -19.68 -6.48
C GLY A 94 -5.57 -20.38 -5.68
N ASN A 95 -4.40 -20.56 -6.30
CA ASN A 95 -3.16 -21.05 -5.70
C ASN A 95 -2.27 -19.90 -5.16
N PHE A 96 -2.82 -18.70 -4.96
CA PHE A 96 -2.07 -17.55 -4.44
C PHE A 96 -2.04 -17.59 -2.91
N ASP A 97 -0.85 -17.76 -2.34
CA ASP A 97 -0.65 -17.93 -0.90
C ASP A 97 0.28 -16.87 -0.30
N ALA A 98 0.48 -16.95 1.02
CA ALA A 98 1.36 -16.05 1.74
C ALA A 98 2.83 -16.14 1.28
N VAL A 99 3.29 -17.31 0.81
CA VAL A 99 4.69 -17.48 0.36
C VAL A 99 4.91 -16.75 -0.96
N ILE A 100 3.97 -16.89 -1.91
CA ILE A 100 4.01 -16.18 -3.19
C ILE A 100 3.90 -14.67 -2.95
N PHE A 101 2.94 -14.26 -2.13
CA PHE A 101 2.77 -12.85 -1.75
C PHE A 101 4.05 -12.28 -1.13
N GLU A 102 4.66 -12.94 -0.15
CA GLU A 102 5.85 -12.44 0.54
C GLU A 102 7.06 -12.32 -0.38
N LYS A 103 7.23 -13.23 -1.35
CA LYS A 103 8.28 -13.12 -2.37
C LYS A 103 8.08 -11.88 -3.24
N TRP A 104 6.86 -11.64 -3.70
CA TRP A 104 6.52 -10.42 -4.45
C TRP A 104 6.74 -9.17 -3.59
N PHE A 105 6.24 -9.19 -2.35
CA PHE A 105 6.29 -8.06 -1.44
C PHE A 105 7.73 -7.68 -1.05
N LEU A 106 8.61 -8.67 -0.87
CA LEU A 106 10.04 -8.44 -0.68
C LEU A 106 10.65 -7.70 -1.88
N ARG A 107 10.36 -8.16 -3.10
CA ARG A 107 10.86 -7.51 -4.32
C ARG A 107 10.30 -6.09 -4.47
N LEU A 108 9.05 -5.88 -4.11
CA LEU A 108 8.45 -4.53 -4.06
C LEU A 108 9.21 -3.63 -3.09
N CYS A 109 9.49 -4.09 -1.86
CA CYS A 109 10.23 -3.32 -0.87
C CYS A 109 11.65 -2.96 -1.35
N ILE A 110 12.33 -3.88 -2.05
CA ILE A 110 13.63 -3.59 -2.67
C ILE A 110 13.47 -2.48 -3.73
N ASN A 111 12.48 -2.57 -4.61
CA ASN A 111 12.24 -1.56 -5.65
C ASN A 111 11.87 -0.19 -5.07
N LEU A 112 11.15 -0.17 -3.94
CA LEU A 112 10.74 1.04 -3.24
C LEU A 112 11.91 1.81 -2.62
N GLN A 113 13.08 1.19 -2.41
CA GLN A 113 14.28 1.90 -1.94
C GLN A 113 14.66 3.08 -2.84
N ALA A 114 14.38 2.99 -4.15
CA ALA A 114 14.59 4.08 -5.10
C ALA A 114 13.72 5.33 -4.82
N TYR A 115 12.74 5.22 -3.93
CA TYR A 115 11.78 6.24 -3.55
C TYR A 115 11.98 6.74 -2.10
N GLY A 116 12.97 6.20 -1.38
CA GLY A 116 13.19 6.50 0.05
C GLY A 116 12.25 5.73 0.97
N SER A 117 12.06 6.22 2.20
CA SER A 117 11.10 5.62 3.13
C SER A 117 9.66 5.81 2.63
N CYS A 118 8.90 4.73 2.57
CA CYS A 118 7.53 4.72 2.10
C CYS A 118 6.57 4.28 3.21
N VAL A 119 5.33 4.80 3.17
CA VAL A 119 4.20 4.28 3.94
C VAL A 119 3.34 3.43 3.00
N ILE A 120 3.21 2.15 3.31
CA ILE A 120 2.50 1.15 2.52
C ILE A 120 1.16 0.89 3.20
N HIS A 121 0.07 1.08 2.46
CA HIS A 121 -1.29 0.78 2.92
C HIS A 121 -1.78 -0.51 2.27
N MET A 122 -2.30 -1.46 3.06
CA MET A 122 -2.71 -2.79 2.58
C MET A 122 -3.98 -3.27 3.27
N ASP A 123 -4.84 -4.03 2.59
CA ASP A 123 -5.99 -4.70 3.23
C ASP A 123 -5.57 -5.83 4.17
N GLY A 124 -6.54 -6.31 4.94
CA GLY A 124 -6.38 -7.39 5.88
C GLY A 124 -6.54 -8.80 5.32
N ALA A 125 -6.32 -9.06 4.02
CA ALA A 125 -6.44 -10.40 3.46
C ALA A 125 -5.61 -11.44 4.25
N ARG A 126 -6.10 -12.68 4.34
CA ARG A 126 -5.50 -13.71 5.20
C ARG A 126 -4.02 -13.95 4.89
N TYR A 127 -3.65 -13.99 3.60
CA TYR A 127 -2.26 -14.18 3.17
C TYR A 127 -1.37 -12.94 3.39
N HIS A 128 -1.93 -11.73 3.53
CA HIS A 128 -1.20 -10.53 3.94
C HIS A 128 -0.86 -10.52 5.44
N LYS A 129 -1.64 -11.25 6.24
CA LYS A 129 -1.58 -11.27 7.71
C LYS A 129 -1.04 -12.59 8.26
N ARG A 130 -0.13 -13.25 7.52
CA ARG A 130 0.55 -14.45 8.05
C ARG A 130 1.36 -14.08 9.30
N GLN A 131 1.00 -14.72 10.41
CA GLN A 131 1.73 -14.60 11.66
C GLN A 131 2.91 -15.57 11.64
N ARG A 132 4.07 -15.14 12.13
CA ARG A 132 5.26 -16.00 12.23
C ARG A 132 5.10 -17.07 13.31
N ASN A 133 4.51 -16.68 14.44
CA ASN A 133 4.27 -17.54 15.60
C ASN A 133 2.78 -17.47 15.99
N PRO A 134 1.87 -18.03 15.17
CA PRO A 134 0.46 -18.05 15.52
C PRO A 134 0.24 -18.93 16.76
N ALA A 135 -0.71 -18.55 17.61
CA ALA A 135 -1.26 -19.48 18.58
C ALA A 135 -2.00 -20.61 17.84
N PRO A 136 -2.03 -21.85 18.37
CA PRO A 136 -2.80 -22.94 17.80
C PRO A 136 -4.27 -22.58 17.75
N THR A 137 -4.97 -23.13 16.76
CA THR A 137 -6.41 -22.97 16.59
C THR A 137 -7.09 -24.33 16.64
N ARG A 138 -8.43 -24.37 16.66
CA ARG A 138 -9.21 -25.62 16.55
C ARG A 138 -8.86 -26.46 15.30
N ARG A 139 -8.21 -25.87 14.29
CA ARG A 139 -7.79 -26.53 13.04
C ARG A 139 -6.34 -27.02 13.05
N THR A 140 -5.55 -26.69 14.07
CA THR A 140 -4.15 -27.12 14.17
C THR A 140 -4.10 -28.61 14.52
N LEU A 141 -3.22 -29.38 13.88
CA LEU A 141 -3.11 -30.83 14.11
C LEU A 141 -2.68 -31.11 15.55
N LYS A 142 -3.16 -32.20 16.14
CA LYS A 142 -2.82 -32.61 17.51
C LYS A 142 -1.30 -32.72 17.71
N ALA A 143 -0.55 -33.25 16.74
CA ALA A 143 0.91 -33.36 16.82
C ALA A 143 1.62 -31.98 16.79
N ASP A 144 1.10 -31.03 16.01
CA ASP A 144 1.64 -29.66 15.96
C ASP A 144 1.23 -28.84 17.18
N ILE A 145 0.02 -29.07 17.70
CA ILE A 145 -0.42 -28.56 19.00
C ILE A 145 0.50 -29.13 20.08
N GLN A 146 0.78 -30.43 20.11
CA GLN A 146 1.68 -31.06 21.07
C GLN A 146 3.11 -30.54 20.95
N LYS A 147 3.63 -30.32 19.73
CA LYS A 147 4.94 -29.70 19.48
C LYS A 147 5.00 -28.24 19.94
N TRP A 148 3.92 -27.49 19.72
CA TRP A 148 3.79 -26.10 20.18
C TRP A 148 3.60 -26.01 21.71
N LEU A 149 2.89 -26.98 22.30
CA LEU A 149 2.65 -27.11 23.75
C LEU A 149 3.85 -27.67 24.51
N LEU A 150 4.71 -28.48 23.88
CA LEU A 150 5.93 -29.03 24.48
C LEU A 150 6.91 -27.93 24.90
N ASP A 151 6.78 -26.72 24.36
CA ASP A 151 7.52 -25.55 24.84
C ASP A 151 6.82 -24.76 25.97
N ARG A 152 5.49 -24.87 26.21
CA ARG A 152 4.75 -24.13 27.28
C ARG A 152 3.42 -24.80 27.72
N VAL A 153 3.27 -25.04 29.03
CA VAL A 153 2.25 -25.90 29.66
C VAL A 153 0.85 -25.24 29.83
N ILE A 154 -0.06 -25.54 28.90
CA ILE A 154 -1.53 -25.77 28.97
C ILE A 154 -2.38 -24.82 29.89
N PRO A 155 -3.67 -25.01 30.14
CA PRO A 155 -4.75 -24.00 29.96
C PRO A 155 -4.68 -22.65 30.71
N GLN A 156 -4.06 -22.53 31.89
CA GLN A 156 -3.93 -21.23 32.60
C GLN A 156 -3.06 -20.23 31.84
N LEU A 157 -2.12 -20.73 31.03
CA LEU A 157 -1.30 -19.92 30.14
C LEU A 157 -2.10 -19.33 28.98
N LEU A 158 -3.19 -19.93 28.50
CA LEU A 158 -3.98 -19.35 27.41
C LEU A 158 -4.77 -18.12 27.86
N ALA A 159 -5.29 -18.13 29.09
CA ALA A 159 -5.90 -16.95 29.71
C ALA A 159 -4.86 -15.84 29.93
N LEU A 160 -3.68 -16.20 30.45
CA LEU A 160 -2.55 -15.28 30.60
C LEU A 160 -2.05 -14.74 29.25
N VAL A 161 -2.02 -15.56 28.20
CA VAL A 161 -1.65 -15.19 26.83
C VAL A 161 -2.71 -14.28 26.21
N LYS A 162 -4.02 -14.54 26.39
CA LYS A 162 -5.06 -13.62 25.92
C LYS A 162 -4.87 -12.24 26.57
N LYS A 163 -4.52 -12.21 27.86
CA LYS A 163 -4.27 -10.99 28.64
C LYS A 163 -2.96 -10.27 28.28
N HIS A 164 -1.88 -11.00 27.97
CA HIS A 164 -0.54 -10.42 27.79
C HIS A 164 0.03 -10.56 26.37
N LYS A 165 -0.73 -11.07 25.39
CA LYS A 165 -0.23 -11.21 24.03
C LYS A 165 0.11 -9.81 23.47
N PRO A 166 1.34 -9.61 22.96
CA PRO A 166 1.66 -8.37 22.27
C PRO A 166 0.80 -8.25 21.01
N LYS A 167 0.63 -7.02 20.52
CA LYS A 167 -0.02 -6.80 19.22
C LYS A 167 0.70 -7.65 18.16
N PRO A 168 -0.05 -8.40 17.32
CA PRO A 168 0.55 -9.28 16.33
C PRO A 168 1.44 -8.47 15.38
N VAL A 169 2.67 -8.93 15.18
CA VAL A 169 3.58 -8.41 14.16
C VAL A 169 3.54 -9.33 12.96
N TYR A 170 3.06 -8.83 11.84
CA TYR A 170 2.89 -9.61 10.61
C TYR A 170 4.21 -9.70 9.83
N VAL A 171 4.40 -10.80 9.07
CA VAL A 171 5.61 -11.00 8.27
C VAL A 171 5.83 -9.86 7.28
N ALA A 172 4.77 -9.38 6.63
CA ALA A 172 4.81 -8.24 5.72
C ALA A 172 5.32 -6.96 6.40
N GLN A 173 4.86 -6.65 7.63
CA GLN A 173 5.34 -5.48 8.38
C GLN A 173 6.85 -5.55 8.65
N ARG A 174 7.37 -6.74 8.97
CA ARG A 174 8.81 -6.93 9.17
C ARG A 174 9.59 -6.78 7.85
N ILE A 175 9.09 -7.31 6.74
CA ILE A 175 9.72 -7.14 5.42
C ILE A 175 9.84 -5.64 5.10
N ALA A 176 8.75 -4.88 5.27
CA ALA A 176 8.74 -3.44 5.06
C ALA A 176 9.72 -2.70 6.00
N ALA A 177 9.65 -2.98 7.31
CA ALA A 177 10.51 -2.34 8.31
C ALA A 177 12.01 -2.59 8.04
N ASN A 178 12.37 -3.83 7.66
CA ASN A 178 13.75 -4.19 7.30
C ASN A 178 14.29 -3.43 6.08
N HIS A 179 13.41 -2.84 5.27
CA HIS A 179 13.75 -2.04 4.10
C HIS A 179 13.51 -0.54 4.32
N GLY A 180 13.28 -0.11 5.58
CA GLY A 180 13.08 1.29 5.93
C GLY A 180 11.71 1.84 5.55
N HIS A 181 10.70 0.96 5.43
CA HIS A 181 9.32 1.31 5.12
C HIS A 181 8.38 1.02 6.29
N TYR A 182 7.24 1.71 6.31
CA TYR A 182 6.19 1.49 7.29
C TYR A 182 4.96 0.85 6.62
N LEU A 183 4.33 -0.12 7.26
CA LEU A 183 3.18 -0.84 6.72
C LEU A 183 1.97 -0.70 7.65
N LEU A 184 0.92 -0.09 7.11
CA LEU A 184 -0.37 0.11 7.74
C LEU A 184 -1.43 -0.79 7.10
N TYR A 185 -2.21 -1.46 7.94
CA TYR A 185 -3.38 -2.19 7.48
C TYR A 185 -4.60 -1.27 7.51
N THR A 186 -5.39 -1.29 6.45
CA THR A 186 -6.69 -0.61 6.47
C THR A 186 -7.66 -1.37 7.39
N PRO A 187 -8.60 -0.65 8.03
CA PRO A 187 -9.67 -1.28 8.80
C PRO A 187 -10.43 -2.34 7.96
N PRO A 188 -10.86 -3.45 8.57
CA PRO A 188 -11.64 -4.47 7.88
C PRO A 188 -13.00 -3.89 7.45
N TYR A 189 -13.55 -4.35 6.32
CA TYR A 189 -14.87 -3.95 5.80
C TYR A 189 -15.01 -2.46 5.41
N HIS A 190 -13.89 -1.76 5.20
CA HIS A 190 -13.87 -0.35 4.77
C HIS A 190 -13.20 -0.16 3.40
N PRO A 191 -13.77 -0.71 2.30
CA PRO A 191 -13.18 -0.62 0.96
C PRO A 191 -13.05 0.84 0.46
N GLU A 192 -13.87 1.77 0.96
CA GLU A 192 -13.78 3.20 0.67
C GLU A 192 -12.49 3.86 1.16
N LEU A 193 -11.81 3.25 2.15
CA LEU A 193 -10.50 3.66 2.62
C LEU A 193 -9.35 3.08 1.79
N GLN A 194 -9.65 2.34 0.73
CA GLN A 194 -8.67 1.67 -0.11
C GLN A 194 -8.58 2.30 -1.50
N PRO A 195 -7.55 3.13 -1.77
CA PRO A 195 -7.41 3.78 -3.08
C PRO A 195 -7.35 2.80 -4.26
N ILE A 196 -6.88 1.57 -4.01
CA ILE A 196 -6.77 0.52 -5.03
C ILE A 196 -8.13 0.14 -5.63
N GLU A 197 -9.23 0.20 -4.85
CA GLU A 197 -10.59 -0.09 -5.33
C GLU A 197 -11.05 0.93 -6.38
N LEU A 198 -10.69 2.21 -6.20
CA LEU A 198 -11.02 3.27 -7.15
C LEU A 198 -10.21 3.14 -8.44
N VAL A 199 -8.93 2.76 -8.33
CA VAL A 199 -8.07 2.48 -9.49
C VAL A 199 -8.61 1.28 -10.27
N TRP A 200 -8.96 0.19 -9.58
CA TRP A 200 -9.58 -0.97 -10.22
C TRP A 200 -10.92 -0.65 -10.86
N GLY A 201 -11.78 0.13 -10.19
CA GLY A 201 -13.05 0.57 -10.77
C GLY A 201 -12.85 1.33 -12.08
N LEU A 202 -11.86 2.24 -12.12
CA LEU A 202 -11.50 2.95 -13.35
C LEU A 202 -11.03 1.99 -14.45
N VAL A 203 -10.09 1.10 -14.14
CA VAL A 203 -9.50 0.18 -15.13
C VAL A 203 -10.54 -0.84 -15.62
N LYS A 204 -11.31 -1.46 -14.72
CA LYS A 204 -12.40 -2.40 -15.06
C LYS A 204 -13.41 -1.75 -16.01
N ASN A 205 -13.82 -0.50 -15.75
CA ASN A 205 -14.73 0.22 -16.64
C ASN A 205 -14.15 0.44 -18.04
N ARG A 206 -12.84 0.67 -18.17
CA ARG A 206 -12.17 0.80 -19.48
C ARG A 206 -12.09 -0.53 -20.21
N ILE A 207 -11.77 -1.62 -19.50
CA ILE A 207 -11.77 -2.97 -20.06
C ILE A 207 -13.18 -3.40 -20.49
N ALA A 208 -14.21 -3.10 -19.70
CA ALA A 208 -15.59 -3.47 -20.01
C ALA A 208 -16.10 -2.85 -21.33
N ARG A 209 -15.61 -1.66 -21.72
CA ARG A 209 -15.94 -1.03 -23.02
C ARG A 209 -15.34 -1.77 -24.20
N ARG A 210 -14.24 -2.49 -24.01
CA ARG A 210 -13.63 -3.33 -25.04
C ARG A 210 -13.07 -4.61 -24.40
N PRO A 211 -13.96 -5.58 -24.08
CA PRO A 211 -13.61 -6.77 -23.33
C PRO A 211 -12.47 -7.56 -23.97
N ALA A 212 -11.62 -8.16 -23.13
CA ALA A 212 -10.58 -9.05 -23.56
C ALA A 212 -11.15 -10.40 -23.97
N LYS A 213 -10.54 -11.06 -24.96
CA LYS A 213 -11.00 -12.38 -25.45
C LYS A 213 -10.21 -13.56 -24.89
N THR A 214 -8.99 -13.33 -24.43
CA THR A 214 -8.10 -14.35 -23.89
C THR A 214 -7.40 -13.83 -22.63
N PRO A 215 -6.89 -14.72 -21.75
CA PRO A 215 -6.09 -14.29 -20.60
C PRO A 215 -4.84 -13.47 -20.99
N GLY A 216 -4.20 -13.82 -22.11
CA GLY A 216 -3.05 -13.07 -22.63
C GLY A 216 -3.43 -11.66 -23.09
N ASP A 217 -4.55 -11.53 -23.82
CA ASP A 217 -5.10 -10.22 -24.24
C ASP A 217 -5.52 -9.39 -23.01
N LEU A 218 -6.13 -10.02 -22.01
CA LEU A 218 -6.50 -9.36 -20.75
C LEU A 218 -5.26 -8.81 -20.03
N SER A 219 -4.21 -9.62 -19.89
CA SER A 219 -2.93 -9.23 -19.30
C SER A 219 -2.34 -8.00 -20.01
N ALA A 220 -2.24 -8.03 -21.34
CA ALA A 220 -1.69 -6.92 -22.12
C ALA A 220 -2.54 -5.63 -21.99
N ARG A 221 -3.86 -5.76 -21.99
CA ARG A 221 -4.78 -4.62 -21.81
C ARG A 221 -4.71 -4.05 -20.42
N LEU A 222 -4.66 -4.87 -19.37
CA LEU A 222 -4.49 -4.41 -17.99
C LEU A 222 -3.22 -3.58 -17.87
N THR A 223 -2.08 -4.09 -18.34
CA THR A 223 -0.81 -3.36 -18.35
C THR A 223 -0.97 -2.00 -19.05
N THR A 224 -1.62 -1.98 -20.21
CA THR A 224 -1.85 -0.75 -20.99
C THR A 224 -2.79 0.23 -20.28
N GLU A 225 -3.85 -0.24 -19.62
CA GLU A 225 -4.80 0.64 -18.95
C GLU A 225 -4.27 1.19 -17.62
N PHE A 226 -3.44 0.41 -16.92
CA PHE A 226 -2.74 0.87 -15.72
C PHE A 226 -1.72 1.97 -16.03
N THR A 227 -1.01 1.92 -17.17
CA THR A 227 -0.09 3.02 -17.57
C THR A 227 -0.84 4.32 -17.89
N ARG A 228 -2.13 4.24 -18.23
CA ARG A 228 -3.01 5.40 -18.45
C ARG A 228 -3.59 5.97 -17.14
N VAL A 229 -3.27 5.41 -15.98
CA VAL A 229 -3.63 5.99 -14.68
C VAL A 229 -2.61 7.07 -14.33
N ASN A 230 -2.96 8.32 -14.64
CA ASN A 230 -2.13 9.50 -14.37
C ASN A 230 -2.35 10.13 -12.98
N SER A 231 -1.52 11.13 -12.65
CA SER A 231 -1.57 11.92 -11.41
C SER A 231 -2.93 12.51 -11.08
N LYS A 232 -3.71 12.95 -12.09
CA LYS A 232 -5.07 13.48 -11.88
C LYS A 232 -5.99 12.42 -11.28
N ASN A 233 -5.88 11.17 -11.73
CA ASN A 233 -6.62 10.05 -11.14
C ASN A 233 -6.14 9.78 -9.71
N TRP A 234 -4.84 9.64 -9.48
CA TRP A 234 -4.26 9.40 -8.15
C TRP A 234 -4.68 10.46 -7.13
N CYS A 235 -4.51 11.74 -7.46
CA CYS A 235 -4.92 12.85 -6.61
C CYS A 235 -6.43 12.83 -6.33
N LYS A 236 -7.25 12.54 -7.34
CA LYS A 236 -8.70 12.42 -7.18
C LYS A 236 -9.07 11.29 -6.22
N PHE A 237 -8.46 10.12 -6.36
CA PHE A 237 -8.72 8.95 -5.52
C PHE A 237 -8.25 9.16 -4.09
N TYR A 238 -7.05 9.73 -3.91
CA TYR A 238 -6.52 10.09 -2.61
C TYR A 238 -7.44 11.07 -1.87
N ARG A 239 -7.88 12.15 -2.53
CA ARG A 239 -8.83 13.11 -1.93
C ARG A 239 -10.16 12.46 -1.53
N ARG A 240 -10.62 11.45 -2.27
CA ARG A 240 -11.83 10.71 -1.94
C ARG A 240 -11.63 9.88 -0.66
N VAL A 241 -10.52 9.15 -0.57
CA VAL A 241 -10.16 8.35 0.62
C VAL A 241 -10.01 9.25 1.84
N LEU A 242 -9.30 10.37 1.71
CA LEU A 242 -9.12 11.36 2.78
C LEU A 242 -10.45 11.93 3.30
N ARG A 243 -11.47 12.05 2.44
CA ARG A 243 -12.80 12.50 2.86
C ARG A 243 -13.50 11.46 3.74
N PHE A 244 -13.39 10.18 3.41
CA PHE A 244 -13.92 9.10 4.23
C PHE A 244 -13.16 8.99 5.56
N GLU A 245 -11.83 9.07 5.52
CA GLU A 245 -11.00 9.09 6.73
C GLU A 245 -11.43 10.19 7.70
N ARG A 246 -11.56 11.44 7.21
CA ARG A 246 -12.05 12.56 8.03
C ARG A 246 -13.46 12.34 8.58
N LYS A 247 -14.35 11.76 7.77
CA LYS A 247 -15.72 11.44 8.21
C LYS A 247 -15.70 10.44 9.36
N TYR A 248 -14.88 9.39 9.28
CA TYR A 248 -14.78 8.38 10.33
C TYR A 248 -14.08 8.90 11.58
N LEU A 249 -13.04 9.73 11.43
CA LEU A 249 -12.39 10.37 12.58
C LEU A 249 -13.36 11.28 13.34
N ALA A 250 -14.13 12.12 12.65
CA ALA A 250 -15.16 12.95 13.28
C ALA A 250 -16.23 12.11 14.00
N ALA A 251 -16.70 11.03 13.37
CA ALA A 251 -17.67 10.13 14.01
C ALA A 251 -17.10 9.41 15.26
N LEU A 252 -15.80 9.09 15.28
CA LEU A 252 -15.13 8.52 16.45
C LEU A 252 -14.97 9.55 17.58
N GLU A 253 -14.75 10.83 17.26
CA GLU A 253 -14.69 11.91 18.24
C GLU A 253 -16.06 12.22 18.85
N GLU A 254 -17.15 12.06 18.07
CA GLU A 254 -18.53 12.24 18.54
C GLU A 254 -19.07 11.02 19.33
N CYS A 255 -18.48 9.84 19.15
CA CYS A 255 -18.78 8.65 19.95
C CYS A 255 -17.85 8.57 21.17
N GLU A 256 -18.25 9.13 22.31
CA GLU A 256 -17.69 8.69 23.60
C GLU A 256 -17.88 7.17 23.72
N LEU A 257 -16.76 6.44 23.73
CA LEU A 257 -16.77 4.99 23.87
C LEU A 257 -17.31 4.63 25.25
N LEU A 258 -18.54 4.11 25.32
CA LEU A 258 -18.90 3.24 26.44
C LEU A 258 -18.01 2.00 26.34
N GLU A 259 -17.20 1.77 27.36
CA GLU A 259 -16.51 0.50 27.57
C GLU A 259 -17.57 -0.59 27.71
N ASN A 260 -17.98 -1.20 26.60
CA ASN A 260 -18.82 -2.37 26.64
C ASN A 260 -17.94 -3.57 26.99
N GLU A 261 -17.91 -3.88 28.29
CA GLU A 261 -17.75 -5.24 28.78
C GLU A 261 -18.79 -6.16 28.11
N ASP A 262 -18.42 -7.43 27.97
CA ASP A 262 -19.25 -8.58 27.58
C ASP A 262 -19.44 -8.88 26.08
N GLU A 263 -18.45 -9.58 25.50
CA GLU A 263 -18.70 -10.53 24.40
C GLU A 263 -19.57 -11.68 24.94
N VAL A 264 -20.84 -11.64 24.54
CA VAL A 264 -21.90 -12.64 24.65
C VAL A 264 -21.36 -14.07 24.63
N ALA A 265 -21.63 -14.81 25.70
CA ALA A 265 -21.42 -16.25 25.79
C ALA A 265 -22.27 -16.98 24.74
N ASP A 266 -21.61 -17.85 23.97
CA ASP A 266 -22.21 -18.83 23.08
C ASP A 266 -23.00 -19.84 23.94
N PRO A 267 -24.35 -19.93 23.85
CA PRO A 267 -25.06 -20.98 24.54
C PRO A 267 -24.77 -22.30 23.82
N GLU A 268 -24.18 -23.23 24.58
CA GLU A 268 -23.91 -24.59 24.17
C GLU A 268 -25.15 -25.30 23.61
N GLY A 269 -24.88 -26.28 22.76
CA GLY A 269 -25.88 -27.03 22.03
C GLY A 269 -26.91 -27.74 22.91
N VAL A 270 -28.08 -27.94 22.31
CA VAL A 270 -29.04 -28.94 22.77
C VAL A 270 -29.07 -30.00 21.68
N ASP A 271 -28.64 -31.21 22.08
CA ASP A 271 -28.81 -32.45 21.35
C ASP A 271 -30.29 -32.70 21.04
N GLU A 272 -30.59 -33.03 19.78
CA GLU A 272 -31.41 -34.18 19.35
C GLU A 272 -31.25 -34.41 17.84
#